data_AF-A0A0P0RAE7-F1
#
_entry.id   AF-A0A0P0RAE7-F1
#
_cell.length_a   1.000
_cell.length_b   1.000
_cell.length_c   1.000
_cell.angle_alpha   90.00
_cell.angle_beta   90.00
_cell.angle_gamma   90.00
#
_symmetry.space_group_name_H-M   'P 1'
#
loop_
_entity.id
_entity.type
_entity.pdbx_description
1 polymer ?
#
loop_
_entity_poly.entity_id
_entity_poly.type
_entity_poly.pdbx_seq_one_letter_code
_entity_poly.pdbx_strand_id
1 'polypeptide(L)'
;MSKYDLYVDARWDTQIAAIRNEISEETNIWGFGNVPYRICKDQGGTFLVRLWSDNAPASGYIDLAMLYRDLYVTSIHGAAFEQYASTIKTKDVNGGTLHDAVYRLSRGNGSFEQKSFVVFCVAESLRFDFIAREVRNAIALAKGGMTVAGRFGQLSMGDLAQAANNWGQASEQIFAAMSDTAQKLVLRPRSALSTAERRFSEIVDESRIDRKLDVTRRVTLLKRPDLKASTPI
;
A
#
# COMPACT_ATOMS: atom_id res chain seq x y z
N MET A 1 -15.53 9.66 -9.07
CA MET A 1 -14.33 9.39 -8.23
C MET A 1 -14.76 8.47 -7.10
N SER A 2 -14.23 7.25 -7.05
CA SER A 2 -14.57 6.31 -5.97
C SER A 2 -13.98 6.78 -4.65
N LYS A 3 -14.64 6.43 -3.55
CA LYS A 3 -14.25 6.82 -2.21
C LYS A 3 -14.41 5.65 -1.27
N TYR A 4 -13.40 5.43 -0.43
CA TYR A 4 -13.36 4.36 0.55
C TYR A 4 -13.13 4.95 1.94
N ASP A 5 -13.90 4.51 2.92
CA ASP A 5 -13.68 4.87 4.32
C ASP A 5 -12.73 3.86 4.97
N LEU A 6 -11.76 4.38 5.72
CA LEU A 6 -10.77 3.61 6.47
C LEU A 6 -10.75 4.14 7.90
N TYR A 7 -10.87 3.26 8.89
CA TYR A 7 -10.86 3.61 10.30
C TYR A 7 -9.56 3.15 10.94
N VAL A 8 -8.91 4.02 11.73
CA VAL A 8 -7.76 3.67 12.57
C VAL A 8 -8.27 2.79 13.73
N ASP A 9 -8.46 1.49 13.49
CA ASP A 9 -8.97 0.54 14.49
C ASP A 9 -8.31 -0.85 14.37
N ALA A 10 -8.76 -1.79 15.21
CA ALA A 10 -8.23 -3.15 15.24
C ALA A 10 -8.52 -3.98 13.97
N ARG A 11 -9.35 -3.48 13.04
CA ARG A 11 -9.68 -4.10 11.76
C ARG A 11 -8.92 -3.48 10.59
N TRP A 12 -7.89 -2.66 10.86
CA TRP A 12 -7.09 -1.96 9.85
C TRP A 12 -6.71 -2.85 8.66
N ASP A 13 -6.11 -4.02 8.91
CA ASP A 13 -5.64 -4.93 7.85
C ASP A 13 -6.78 -5.46 6.97
N THR A 14 -7.92 -5.79 7.56
CA THR A 14 -9.10 -6.29 6.87
C THR A 14 -9.75 -5.18 6.02
N GLN A 15 -9.81 -3.95 6.55
CA GLN A 15 -10.28 -2.78 5.80
C GLN A 15 -9.36 -2.48 4.62
N ILE A 16 -8.04 -2.49 4.83
CA ILE A 16 -7.04 -2.33 3.78
C ILE A 16 -7.17 -3.40 2.71
N ALA A 17 -7.37 -4.67 3.09
CA ALA A 17 -7.57 -5.76 2.15
C ALA A 17 -8.83 -5.54 1.29
N ALA A 18 -9.93 -5.07 1.90
CA ALA A 18 -11.16 -4.75 1.18
C ALA A 18 -10.93 -3.61 0.17
N ILE A 19 -10.32 -2.50 0.58
CA ILE A 19 -9.98 -1.39 -0.32
C ILE A 19 -9.07 -1.88 -1.45
N ARG A 20 -8.02 -2.64 -1.11
CA ARG A 20 -7.08 -3.20 -2.09
C ARG A 20 -7.82 -4.05 -3.12
N ASN A 21 -8.72 -4.92 -2.71
CA ASN A 21 -9.49 -5.77 -3.60
C ASN A 21 -10.36 -4.96 -4.57
N GLU A 22 -10.91 -3.84 -4.11
CA GLU A 22 -11.71 -2.93 -4.94
C GLU A 22 -10.90 -2.12 -5.95
N ILE A 23 -9.63 -1.80 -5.66
CA ILE A 23 -8.78 -0.97 -6.54
C ILE A 23 -7.81 -1.77 -7.41
N SER A 24 -7.81 -3.11 -7.32
CA SER A 24 -6.86 -3.97 -8.02
C SER A 24 -7.49 -5.24 -8.57
N GLU A 25 -6.80 -5.88 -9.52
CA GLU A 25 -7.20 -7.13 -10.15
C GLU A 25 -6.35 -8.30 -9.63
N GLU A 26 -6.96 -9.49 -9.52
CA GLU A 26 -6.24 -10.73 -9.24
C GLU A 26 -5.52 -11.24 -10.48
N THR A 27 -4.24 -11.60 -10.31
CA THR A 27 -3.40 -12.04 -11.44
C THR A 27 -3.25 -13.55 -11.55
N ASN A 28 -3.44 -14.30 -10.45
CA ASN A 28 -3.02 -15.71 -10.31
C ASN A 28 -1.53 -15.96 -10.65
N ILE A 29 -0.71 -14.91 -10.64
CA ILE A 29 0.74 -15.00 -10.77
C ILE A 29 1.31 -15.01 -9.36
N TRP A 30 2.10 -16.02 -9.06
CA TRP A 30 2.57 -16.33 -7.72
C TRP A 30 4.02 -15.89 -7.55
N GLY A 31 4.32 -15.35 -6.38
CA GLY A 31 5.68 -15.08 -5.94
C GLY A 31 5.96 -15.67 -4.58
N PHE A 32 6.94 -15.09 -3.87
CA PHE A 32 7.35 -15.54 -2.56
C PHE A 32 6.22 -15.48 -1.53
N GLY A 33 5.94 -16.60 -0.85
CA GLY A 33 4.96 -16.66 0.24
C GLY A 33 3.58 -17.25 -0.11
N ASN A 34 3.44 -17.91 -1.27
CA ASN A 34 2.21 -18.62 -1.67
C ASN A 34 0.96 -17.72 -1.66
N VAL A 35 1.12 -16.44 -1.99
CA VAL A 35 0.00 -15.52 -2.22
C VAL A 35 0.15 -14.96 -3.63
N PRO A 36 -0.90 -15.02 -4.47
CA PRO A 36 -0.82 -14.47 -5.81
C PRO A 36 -0.75 -12.95 -5.74
N TYR A 37 0.05 -12.37 -6.62
CA TYR A 37 0.10 -10.92 -6.79
C TYR A 37 -1.25 -10.38 -7.23
N ARG A 38 -1.53 -9.15 -6.81
CA ARG A 38 -2.56 -8.31 -7.39
C ARG A 38 -1.90 -7.23 -8.24
N ILE A 39 -2.62 -6.66 -9.19
CA ILE A 39 -2.13 -5.54 -9.99
C ILE A 39 -3.13 -4.39 -9.98
N CYS A 40 -2.62 -3.17 -9.93
CA CYS A 40 -3.45 -1.96 -9.97
C CYS A 40 -4.36 -1.95 -11.21
N LYS A 41 -5.63 -1.52 -11.03
CA LYS A 41 -6.63 -1.47 -12.11
C LYS A 41 -6.22 -0.53 -13.24
N ASP A 42 -6.71 -0.82 -14.45
CA ASP A 42 -6.57 0.08 -15.62
C ASP A 42 -7.55 1.24 -15.59
N GLN A 43 -7.59 1.94 -14.46
CA GLN A 43 -8.49 3.05 -14.28
C GLN A 43 -7.69 4.33 -14.28
N GLY A 44 -8.02 5.24 -15.20
CA GLY A 44 -7.46 6.59 -15.20
C GLY A 44 -7.92 7.37 -13.96
N GLY A 45 -7.09 8.31 -13.52
CA GLY A 45 -7.43 9.25 -12.46
C GLY A 45 -7.17 8.76 -11.05
N THR A 46 -7.89 9.35 -10.10
CA THR A 46 -7.70 9.15 -8.67
C THR A 46 -8.91 8.52 -7.99
N PHE A 47 -8.66 7.91 -6.83
CA PHE A 47 -9.67 7.57 -5.83
C PHE A 47 -9.33 8.23 -4.51
N LEU A 48 -10.32 8.30 -3.61
CA LEU A 48 -10.13 8.83 -2.26
C LEU A 48 -10.12 7.72 -1.22
N VAL A 49 -9.16 7.76 -0.31
CA VAL A 49 -9.24 7.07 0.99
C VAL A 49 -9.52 8.12 2.05
N ARG A 50 -10.71 8.05 2.65
CA ARG A 50 -11.09 8.88 3.78
C ARG A 50 -10.71 8.17 5.07
N LEU A 51 -9.73 8.69 5.77
CA LEU A 51 -9.21 8.12 7.00
C LEU A 51 -9.84 8.79 8.22
N TRP A 52 -10.42 7.96 9.08
CA TRP A 52 -11.14 8.33 10.29
C TRP A 52 -10.38 7.85 11.53
N SER A 53 -10.48 8.61 12.61
CA SER A 53 -9.87 8.29 13.91
C SER A 53 -10.90 8.48 15.01
N ASP A 54 -11.00 7.52 15.94
CA ASP A 54 -11.94 7.61 17.08
C ASP A 54 -11.64 8.80 18.00
N ASN A 55 -10.40 9.31 17.98
CA ASN A 55 -9.99 10.50 18.74
C ASN A 55 -10.37 11.81 18.03
N ALA A 56 -10.89 11.74 16.81
CA ALA A 56 -11.30 12.90 16.06
C ALA A 56 -12.78 13.23 16.28
N PRO A 57 -13.18 14.51 16.25
CA PRO A 57 -14.59 14.89 16.29
C PRO A 57 -15.34 14.23 15.13
N ALA A 58 -16.68 14.18 15.18
CA ALA A 58 -17.50 13.52 14.15
C ALA A 58 -17.28 14.02 12.70
N SER A 59 -16.65 15.19 12.53
CA SER A 59 -16.23 15.75 11.24
C SER A 59 -14.72 15.63 10.94
N GLY A 60 -13.95 15.04 11.85
CA GLY A 60 -12.49 14.96 11.81
C GLY A 60 -11.99 13.74 11.04
N TYR A 61 -12.03 13.83 9.72
CA TYR A 61 -11.40 12.85 8.83
C TYR A 61 -10.26 13.52 8.06
N ILE A 62 -9.46 12.71 7.38
CA ILE A 62 -8.57 13.17 6.32
C ILE A 62 -8.90 12.50 4.99
N ASP A 63 -8.82 13.24 3.89
CA ASP A 63 -8.99 12.68 2.54
C ASP A 63 -7.61 12.54 1.87
N LEU A 64 -7.23 11.31 1.51
CA LEU A 64 -6.04 11.01 0.72
C LEU A 64 -6.46 10.72 -0.72
N ALA A 65 -6.03 11.55 -1.66
CA ALA A 65 -6.24 11.29 -3.08
C ALA A 65 -5.09 10.44 -3.62
N MET A 66 -5.41 9.31 -4.24
CA MET A 66 -4.42 8.32 -4.70
C MET A 66 -4.67 7.97 -6.16
N LEU A 67 -3.60 7.79 -6.93
CA LEU A 67 -3.71 7.30 -8.31
C LEU A 67 -4.06 5.82 -8.33
N TYR A 68 -5.03 5.44 -9.17
CA TYR A 68 -5.39 4.03 -9.35
C TYR A 68 -4.24 3.16 -9.84
N ARG A 69 -3.33 3.75 -10.62
CA ARG A 69 -2.28 3.04 -11.35
C ARG A 69 -1.11 2.58 -10.48
N ASP A 70 -0.73 3.37 -9.50
CA ASP A 70 0.50 3.19 -8.70
C ASP A 70 0.32 3.56 -7.22
N LEU A 71 -0.90 3.86 -6.79
CA LEU A 71 -1.23 4.19 -5.40
C LEU A 71 -0.43 5.38 -4.85
N TYR A 72 0.20 6.20 -5.70
CA TYR A 72 0.84 7.41 -5.20
C TYR A 72 -0.22 8.38 -4.71
N VAL A 73 -0.02 8.87 -3.49
CA VAL A 73 -0.85 9.92 -2.91
C VAL A 73 -0.47 11.25 -3.55
N THR A 74 -1.42 11.90 -4.20
CA THR A 74 -1.22 13.18 -4.88
C THR A 74 -1.63 14.36 -4.01
N SER A 75 -2.56 14.16 -3.08
CA SER A 75 -2.98 15.21 -2.15
C SER A 75 -3.57 14.69 -0.84
N ILE A 76 -3.51 15.54 0.18
CA ILE A 76 -4.13 15.37 1.49
C ILE A 76 -5.06 16.56 1.71
N HIS A 77 -6.38 16.32 1.82
CA HIS A 77 -7.41 17.37 1.84
C HIS A 77 -7.28 18.38 0.68
N GLY A 78 -6.89 17.90 -0.50
CA GLY A 78 -6.68 18.74 -1.69
C GLY A 78 -5.36 19.51 -1.71
N ALA A 79 -4.59 19.54 -0.63
CA ALA A 79 -3.24 20.09 -0.63
C ALA A 79 -2.25 19.07 -1.22
N ALA A 80 -1.40 19.50 -2.15
CA ALA A 80 -0.45 18.63 -2.83
C ALA A 80 0.48 17.90 -1.85
N PHE A 81 0.78 16.64 -2.16
CA PHE A 81 1.74 15.82 -1.46
C PHE A 81 2.57 15.06 -2.50
N GLU A 82 3.89 15.14 -2.39
CA GLU A 82 4.79 14.62 -3.43
C GLU A 82 5.69 13.49 -2.95
N GLN A 83 6.22 13.60 -1.73
CA GLN A 83 7.19 12.65 -1.20
C GLN A 83 7.11 12.49 0.31
N TYR A 84 7.62 11.37 0.80
CA TYR A 84 7.81 11.15 2.23
C TYR A 84 8.90 12.06 2.79
N ALA A 85 8.74 12.46 4.05
CA ALA A 85 9.81 13.06 4.83
C ALA A 85 11.03 12.12 4.89
N SER A 86 12.22 12.66 4.62
CA SER A 86 13.48 11.91 4.65
C SER A 86 13.80 11.31 6.02
N THR A 87 13.23 11.87 7.09
CA THR A 87 13.35 11.42 8.47
C THR A 87 12.43 10.26 8.83
N ILE A 88 11.54 9.82 7.92
CA ILE A 88 10.55 8.78 8.25
C ILE A 88 11.21 7.46 8.67
N LYS A 89 12.37 7.15 8.09
CA LYS A 89 13.16 5.95 8.37
C LYS A 89 13.77 5.89 9.79
N THR A 90 13.86 7.03 10.47
CA THR A 90 14.51 7.14 11.79
C THR A 90 13.52 7.36 12.93
N LYS A 91 12.22 7.34 12.65
CA LYS A 91 11.19 7.54 13.66
C LYS A 91 10.58 6.20 14.05
N ASP A 92 10.59 5.90 15.34
CA ASP A 92 9.75 4.86 15.91
C ASP A 92 8.34 5.41 16.05
N VAL A 93 7.36 4.72 15.47
CA VAL A 93 5.98 5.21 15.44
C VAL A 93 5.05 4.19 16.06
N ASN A 94 4.10 4.63 16.88
CA ASN A 94 3.15 3.76 17.57
C ASN A 94 1.69 4.06 17.16
N GLY A 95 0.76 3.17 17.48
CA GLY A 95 -0.65 3.34 17.08
C GLY A 95 -1.33 4.61 17.61
N GLY A 96 -0.94 5.07 18.81
CA GLY A 96 -1.43 6.32 19.39
C GLY A 96 -1.01 7.53 18.56
N THR A 97 0.23 7.54 18.06
CA THR A 97 0.70 8.60 17.16
C THR A 97 -0.01 8.63 15.81
N LEU A 98 -0.57 7.50 15.33
CA LEU A 98 -1.41 7.52 14.12
C LEU A 98 -2.75 8.20 14.37
N HIS A 99 -3.43 7.83 15.47
CA HIS A 99 -4.67 8.50 15.89
C HIS A 99 -4.46 10.02 16.04
N ASP A 100 -3.39 10.42 16.71
CA ASP A 100 -3.04 11.83 16.95
C ASP A 100 -2.66 12.56 15.66
N ALA A 101 -1.94 11.91 14.75
CA ALA A 101 -1.59 12.48 13.46
C ALA A 101 -2.85 12.75 12.62
N VAL A 102 -3.78 11.79 12.54
CA VAL A 102 -5.07 11.97 11.85
C VAL A 102 -5.87 13.10 12.50
N TYR A 103 -5.95 13.14 13.83
CA TYR A 103 -6.63 14.21 14.56
C TYR A 103 -6.06 15.59 14.25
N ARG A 104 -4.73 15.76 14.35
CA ARG A 104 -4.06 17.05 14.08
C ARG A 104 -4.21 17.49 12.64
N LEU A 105 -4.08 16.54 11.69
CA LEU A 105 -4.26 16.81 10.27
C LEU A 105 -5.69 17.22 9.94
N SER A 106 -6.70 16.59 10.54
CA SER A 106 -8.12 16.94 10.33
C SER A 106 -8.45 18.37 10.77
N ARG A 107 -7.60 18.97 11.62
CA ARG A 107 -7.71 20.36 12.09
C ARG A 107 -6.78 21.34 11.36
N GLY A 108 -6.08 20.89 10.33
CA GLY A 108 -5.09 21.70 9.60
C GLY A 108 -3.78 21.96 10.36
N ASN A 109 -3.57 21.30 11.51
CA ASN A 109 -2.44 21.53 12.41
C ASN A 109 -1.36 20.44 12.33
N GLY A 110 -1.37 19.61 11.28
CA GLY A 110 -0.43 18.50 11.16
C GLY A 110 0.89 18.90 10.49
N SER A 111 2.00 18.41 11.05
CA SER A 111 3.34 18.62 10.48
C SER A 111 3.54 17.80 9.19
N PHE A 112 4.56 18.14 8.40
CA PHE A 112 4.90 17.38 7.19
C PHE A 112 5.29 15.93 7.50
N GLU A 113 5.93 15.69 8.64
CA GLU A 113 6.26 14.34 9.11
C GLU A 113 5.00 13.55 9.49
N GLN A 114 4.00 14.21 10.08
CA GLN A 114 2.71 13.57 10.38
C GLN A 114 1.96 13.23 9.10
N LYS A 115 1.97 14.12 8.10
CA LYS A 115 1.47 13.84 6.75
C LYS A 115 2.16 12.60 6.17
N SER A 116 3.49 12.60 6.19
CA SER A 116 4.30 11.50 5.64
C SER A 116 4.03 10.18 6.34
N PHE A 117 3.92 10.18 7.66
CA PHE A 117 3.64 8.98 8.44
C PHE A 117 2.25 8.40 8.12
N VAL A 118 1.23 9.26 8.07
CA VAL A 118 -0.13 8.84 7.71
C VAL A 118 -0.18 8.27 6.30
N VAL A 119 0.43 8.96 5.33
CA VAL A 119 0.49 8.48 3.94
C VAL A 119 1.20 7.14 3.87
N PHE A 120 2.32 6.99 4.59
CA PHE A 120 3.04 5.72 4.68
C PHE A 120 2.14 4.61 5.19
N CYS A 121 1.48 4.81 6.33
CA CYS A 121 0.60 3.79 6.90
C CYS A 121 -0.47 3.35 5.90
N VAL A 122 -1.12 4.28 5.20
CA VAL A 122 -2.19 3.93 4.25
C VAL A 122 -1.64 3.31 2.96
N ALA A 123 -0.75 4.02 2.26
CA ALA A 123 -0.26 3.60 0.95
C ALA A 123 0.56 2.31 1.03
N GLU A 124 1.43 2.17 2.03
CA GLU A 124 2.25 0.98 2.16
C GLU A 124 1.46 -0.22 2.69
N SER A 125 0.42 -0.01 3.50
CA SER A 125 -0.51 -1.10 3.85
C SER A 125 -1.27 -1.61 2.61
N LEU A 126 -1.64 -0.73 1.67
CA LEU A 126 -2.23 -1.16 0.39
C LEU A 126 -1.25 -1.95 -0.48
N ARG A 127 0.05 -1.66 -0.39
CA ARG A 127 1.08 -2.35 -1.20
C ARG A 127 1.52 -3.68 -0.59
N PHE A 128 1.55 -3.76 0.74
CA PHE A 128 2.14 -4.86 1.50
C PHE A 128 1.23 -5.33 2.65
N ASP A 129 0.85 -6.61 2.63
CA ASP A 129 0.07 -7.20 3.72
C ASP A 129 0.78 -7.19 5.07
N PHE A 130 2.10 -7.38 5.07
CA PHE A 130 2.83 -7.39 6.33
C PHE A 130 2.84 -6.00 6.97
N ILE A 131 2.93 -4.91 6.19
CA ILE A 131 2.84 -3.55 6.72
C ILE A 131 1.45 -3.30 7.29
N ALA A 132 0.38 -3.74 6.61
CA ALA A 132 -0.98 -3.64 7.14
C ALA A 132 -1.13 -4.34 8.50
N ARG A 133 -0.55 -5.54 8.66
CA ARG A 133 -0.54 -6.26 9.94
C ARG A 133 0.27 -5.55 11.02
N GLU A 134 1.45 -5.02 10.70
CA GLU A 134 2.27 -4.29 11.66
C GLU A 134 1.56 -3.01 12.13
N VAL A 135 0.90 -2.27 11.23
CA VAL A 135 0.09 -1.10 11.59
C VAL A 135 -1.08 -1.50 12.49
N ARG A 136 -1.80 -2.58 12.17
CA ARG A 136 -2.86 -3.12 13.04
C ARG A 136 -2.33 -3.46 14.44
N ASN A 137 -1.19 -4.15 14.51
CA ASN A 137 -0.55 -4.51 15.78
C ASN A 137 -0.20 -3.26 16.60
N ALA A 138 0.35 -2.23 15.96
CA ALA A 138 0.67 -0.96 16.62
C ALA A 138 -0.58 -0.25 17.16
N ILE A 139 -1.69 -0.24 16.40
CA ILE A 139 -3.00 0.31 16.84
C ILE A 139 -3.53 -0.47 18.05
N ALA A 140 -3.53 -1.81 17.98
CA ALA A 140 -4.04 -2.66 19.06
C ALA A 140 -3.25 -2.49 20.37
N LEU A 141 -1.92 -2.42 20.28
CA LEU A 141 -1.05 -2.21 21.44
C LEU A 141 -1.27 -0.85 22.10
N ALA A 142 -1.48 0.20 21.29
CA ALA A 142 -1.80 1.53 21.81
C ALA A 142 -3.15 1.59 22.54
N LYS A 143 -4.19 0.90 22.03
CA LYS A 143 -5.52 0.86 22.66
C LYS A 143 -5.57 -0.03 23.91
N GLY A 144 -4.83 -1.15 23.91
CA GLY A 144 -4.86 -2.12 24.99
C GLY A 144 -3.97 -1.78 26.19
N GLY A 145 -3.11 -0.77 26.11
CA GLY A 145 -2.11 -0.46 27.15
C GLY A 145 -1.11 -1.61 27.41
N MET A 146 -1.04 -2.59 26.50
CA MET A 146 -0.28 -3.82 26.70
C MET A 146 1.11 -3.72 26.08
N THR A 147 2.12 -4.04 26.88
CA THR A 147 3.49 -4.34 26.43
C THR A 147 3.58 -5.82 26.06
N VAL A 148 3.94 -6.14 24.82
CA VAL A 148 4.39 -7.49 24.47
C VAL A 148 5.91 -7.49 24.59
N ALA A 149 6.44 -8.28 25.54
CA ALA A 149 7.88 -8.46 25.76
C ALA A 149 8.71 -7.18 25.99
N GLY A 150 8.16 -6.18 26.67
CA GLY A 150 8.88 -4.95 27.03
C GLY A 150 9.19 -4.00 25.86
N ARG A 151 8.69 -4.29 24.65
CA ARG A 151 8.71 -3.34 23.54
C ARG A 151 7.38 -2.60 23.51
N PHE A 152 7.43 -1.26 23.54
CA PHE A 152 6.29 -0.46 23.09
C PHE A 152 5.95 -0.92 21.67
N GLY A 153 4.67 -1.03 21.32
CA GLY A 153 4.20 -1.38 19.98
C GLY A 153 4.63 -0.36 18.94
N GLN A 154 5.91 -0.39 18.58
CA GLN A 154 6.58 0.53 17.68
C GLN A 154 6.75 -0.17 16.34
N LEU A 155 6.27 0.50 15.30
CA LEU A 155 6.66 0.24 13.93
C LEU A 155 8.13 0.66 13.80
N SER A 156 9.03 -0.32 13.71
CA SER A 156 10.41 -0.06 13.28
C SER A 156 10.38 0.31 11.81
N MET A 157 10.57 1.60 11.52
CA MET A 157 10.40 2.14 10.16
C MET A 157 11.57 1.79 9.23
N GLY A 158 12.67 1.20 9.71
CA GLY A 158 13.84 0.85 8.90
C GLY A 158 13.48 -0.08 7.73
N ASP A 159 13.13 -1.32 8.04
CA ASP A 159 12.79 -2.34 7.03
C ASP A 159 11.51 -1.97 6.24
N LEU A 160 10.55 -1.31 6.91
CA LEU A 160 9.31 -0.88 6.29
C LEU A 160 9.56 0.23 5.25
N ALA A 161 10.41 1.21 5.56
CA ALA A 161 10.79 2.26 4.62
C ALA A 161 11.62 1.72 3.46
N GLN A 162 12.49 0.74 3.70
CA GLN A 162 13.22 0.07 2.62
C GLN A 162 12.26 -0.63 1.65
N ALA A 163 11.25 -1.34 2.16
CA ALA A 163 10.22 -1.97 1.32
C ALA A 163 9.45 -0.92 0.48
N ALA A 164 9.03 0.17 1.11
CA ALA A 164 8.30 1.26 0.47
C ALA A 164 9.10 1.91 -0.68
N ASN A 165 10.37 2.24 -0.43
CA ASN A 165 11.24 2.90 -1.42
C ASN A 165 11.52 2.01 -2.65
N ASN A 166 11.54 0.70 -2.44
CA ASN A 166 11.87 -0.27 -3.47
C ASN A 166 10.64 -0.81 -4.22
N TRP A 167 9.42 -0.53 -3.74
CA TRP A 167 8.18 -1.08 -4.29
C TRP A 167 8.01 -0.83 -5.78
N GLY A 168 8.33 0.39 -6.24
CA GLY A 168 8.21 0.77 -7.64
C GLY A 168 9.11 -0.05 -8.56
N GLN A 169 10.37 -0.25 -8.17
CA GLN A 169 11.36 -1.03 -8.91
C GLN A 169 11.05 -2.54 -8.84
N ALA A 170 10.66 -3.04 -7.68
CA ALA A 170 10.26 -4.44 -7.52
C ALA A 170 9.04 -4.78 -8.38
N SER A 171 8.05 -3.89 -8.45
CA SER A 171 6.88 -4.11 -9.32
C SER A 171 7.26 -4.24 -10.80
N GLU A 172 8.22 -3.43 -11.28
CA GLU A 172 8.72 -3.51 -12.66
C GLU A 172 9.49 -4.81 -12.91
N GLN A 173 10.39 -5.19 -12.01
CA GLN A 173 11.18 -6.41 -12.16
C GLN A 173 10.31 -7.66 -12.07
N ILE A 174 9.33 -7.70 -11.17
CA ILE A 174 8.37 -8.80 -11.08
C ILE A 174 7.58 -8.91 -12.38
N PHE A 175 7.06 -7.81 -12.91
CA PHE A 175 6.34 -7.81 -14.18
C PHE A 175 7.22 -8.28 -15.35
N ALA A 176 8.46 -7.80 -15.44
CA ALA A 176 9.41 -8.21 -16.49
C ALA A 176 9.87 -9.67 -16.35
N ALA A 177 9.85 -10.22 -15.13
CA ALA A 177 10.19 -11.61 -14.86
C ALA A 177 9.06 -12.60 -15.22
N MET A 178 7.84 -12.11 -15.43
CA MET A 178 6.71 -12.92 -15.91
C MET A 178 6.91 -13.35 -17.38
N SER A 179 6.28 -14.45 -17.80
CA SER A 179 6.18 -14.82 -19.21
C SER A 179 5.37 -13.81 -20.03
N ASP A 180 5.56 -13.79 -21.35
CA ASP A 180 4.78 -12.95 -22.26
C ASP A 180 3.28 -13.20 -22.14
N THR A 181 2.89 -14.45 -21.88
CA THR A 181 1.49 -14.83 -21.67
C THR A 181 0.95 -14.18 -20.39
N ALA A 182 1.67 -14.32 -19.27
CA ALA A 182 1.31 -13.68 -18.01
C ALA A 182 1.20 -12.17 -18.16
N GLN A 183 2.20 -11.51 -18.76
CA GLN A 183 2.20 -10.05 -18.97
C GLN A 183 0.97 -9.58 -19.76
N LYS A 184 0.58 -10.30 -20.81
CA LYS A 184 -0.63 -9.97 -21.60
C LYS A 184 -1.93 -10.16 -20.82
N LEU A 185 -2.00 -11.17 -19.96
CA LEU A 185 -3.21 -11.49 -19.21
C LEU A 185 -3.42 -10.56 -18.02
N VAL A 186 -2.38 -10.28 -17.21
CA VAL A 186 -2.51 -9.49 -15.98
C VAL A 186 -2.90 -8.03 -16.24
N LEU A 187 -2.65 -7.53 -17.44
CA LEU A 187 -3.05 -6.17 -17.83
C LEU A 187 -4.52 -6.08 -18.25
N ARG A 188 -5.23 -7.18 -18.47
CA ARG A 188 -6.65 -7.14 -18.84
C ARG A 188 -7.54 -7.22 -17.60
N PRO A 189 -8.69 -6.53 -17.56
CA PRO A 189 -9.68 -6.74 -16.50
C PRO A 189 -10.08 -8.20 -16.41
N ARG A 190 -10.20 -8.76 -15.20
CA ARG A 190 -10.52 -10.19 -15.02
C ARG A 190 -11.85 -10.56 -15.64
N SER A 191 -12.81 -9.63 -15.67
CA SER A 191 -14.10 -9.78 -16.35
C SER A 191 -13.97 -9.99 -17.87
N ALA A 192 -12.90 -9.50 -18.51
CA ALA A 192 -12.65 -9.62 -19.94
C ALA A 192 -11.83 -10.87 -20.33
N LEU A 193 -11.39 -11.68 -19.36
CA LEU A 193 -10.68 -12.93 -19.58
C LEU A 193 -11.67 -14.09 -19.74
N SER A 194 -11.37 -15.03 -20.64
CA SER A 194 -12.05 -16.33 -20.74
C SER A 194 -11.79 -17.20 -19.51
N THR A 195 -12.56 -18.28 -19.34
CA THR A 195 -12.37 -19.22 -18.22
C THR A 195 -10.99 -19.86 -18.21
N ALA A 196 -10.43 -20.18 -19.38
CA ALA A 196 -9.09 -20.75 -19.48
C ALA A 196 -8.01 -19.72 -19.09
N GLU A 197 -8.13 -18.50 -19.61
CA GLU A 197 -7.22 -17.39 -19.25
C GLU A 197 -7.28 -17.04 -17.76
N ARG A 198 -8.47 -17.06 -17.14
CA ARG A 198 -8.64 -16.85 -15.69
C ARG A 198 -8.05 -17.96 -14.84
N ARG A 199 -7.77 -19.12 -15.40
CA ARG A 199 -7.15 -20.26 -14.71
C ARG A 199 -5.65 -20.35 -14.99
N PHE A 200 -5.14 -19.54 -15.92
CA PHE A 200 -3.71 -19.42 -16.13
C PHE A 200 -3.04 -19.01 -14.81
N SER A 201 -1.98 -19.71 -14.46
CA SER A 201 -1.17 -19.45 -13.28
C SER A 201 0.29 -19.67 -13.60
N GLU A 202 1.15 -18.85 -13.02
CA GLU A 202 2.59 -18.92 -13.20
C GLU A 202 3.26 -18.60 -11.87
N ILE A 203 4.43 -19.21 -11.63
CA ILE A 203 5.33 -18.80 -10.56
C ILE A 203 6.43 -17.95 -11.21
N VAL A 204 6.61 -16.72 -10.72
CA VAL A 204 7.62 -15.80 -11.26
C VAL A 204 9.01 -16.38 -11.03
N ASP A 205 9.86 -16.35 -12.06
CA ASP A 205 11.27 -16.73 -11.93
C ASP A 205 12.05 -15.66 -11.14
N GLU A 206 12.23 -15.93 -9.85
CA GLU A 206 12.89 -15.03 -8.91
C GLU A 206 14.39 -14.84 -9.18
N SER A 207 15.02 -15.71 -9.97
CA SER A 207 16.44 -15.55 -10.34
C SER A 207 16.66 -14.30 -11.21
N ARG A 208 15.58 -13.78 -11.82
CA ARG A 208 15.56 -12.59 -12.67
C ARG A 208 15.36 -11.28 -11.88
N ILE A 209 15.16 -11.36 -10.57
CA ILE A 209 14.88 -10.20 -9.69
C ILE A 209 16.11 -9.92 -8.82
N ASP A 210 16.51 -8.63 -8.74
CA ASP A 210 17.65 -8.20 -7.93
C ASP A 210 17.48 -8.64 -6.46
N ARG A 211 18.49 -9.36 -5.95
CA ARG A 211 18.53 -9.86 -4.56
C ARG A 211 18.49 -8.73 -3.53
N LYS A 212 18.88 -7.50 -3.90
CA LYS A 212 18.78 -6.32 -3.02
C LYS A 212 17.34 -5.93 -2.69
N LEU A 213 16.35 -6.47 -3.42
CA LEU A 213 14.92 -6.20 -3.23
C LEU A 213 14.22 -7.22 -2.34
N ASP A 214 14.93 -8.04 -1.56
CA ASP A 214 14.39 -9.21 -0.86
C ASP A 214 13.17 -8.91 0.04
N VAL A 215 13.19 -7.81 0.82
CA VAL A 215 12.03 -7.38 1.63
C VAL A 215 10.82 -7.02 0.76
N THR A 216 11.07 -6.52 -0.44
CA THR A 216 10.06 -6.09 -1.43
C THR A 216 9.45 -7.27 -2.20
N ARG A 217 10.03 -8.47 -2.12
CA ARG A 217 9.45 -9.69 -2.71
C ARG A 217 8.11 -10.08 -2.07
N ARG A 218 7.84 -9.54 -0.87
CA ARG A 218 6.57 -9.67 -0.13
C ARG A 218 5.50 -8.66 -0.57
N VAL A 219 5.71 -7.97 -1.69
CA VAL A 219 4.69 -7.10 -2.28
C VAL A 219 3.43 -7.89 -2.59
N THR A 220 2.28 -7.34 -2.23
CA THR A 220 0.98 -7.96 -2.50
C THR A 220 0.32 -7.33 -3.72
N LEU A 221 0.50 -6.02 -3.90
CA LEU A 221 -0.07 -5.26 -5.00
C LEU A 221 1.01 -4.59 -5.83
N LEU A 222 1.10 -4.99 -7.10
CA LEU A 222 2.01 -4.43 -8.10
C LEU A 222 1.43 -3.13 -8.68
N LYS A 223 2.30 -2.17 -8.94
CA LYS A 223 1.93 -1.02 -9.79
C LYS A 223 1.66 -1.49 -11.22
N ARG A 224 0.83 -0.74 -11.94
CA ARG A 224 0.56 -1.01 -13.35
C ARG A 224 1.67 -0.39 -14.24
N PRO A 225 2.34 -1.19 -15.10
CA PRO A 225 3.48 -0.74 -15.89
C PRO A 225 3.12 0.41 -16.85
N ASP A 226 4.11 1.24 -17.21
CA ASP A 226 3.93 2.25 -18.26
C ASP A 226 4.16 1.64 -19.64
N LEU A 227 3.08 1.32 -20.33
CA LEU A 227 3.17 0.81 -21.69
C LEU A 227 3.62 1.88 -22.69
N LYS A 228 3.70 3.17 -22.30
CA LYS A 228 4.21 4.23 -23.19
C LYS A 228 5.74 4.26 -23.29
N ALA A 229 6.47 3.48 -22.48
CA ALA A 229 7.94 3.44 -22.51
C ALA A 229 8.53 2.27 -23.33
N SER A 230 7.69 1.39 -23.89
CA SER A 230 8.14 0.20 -24.62
C SER A 230 8.16 0.44 -26.14
N THR A 231 8.94 1.42 -26.59
CA THR A 231 9.43 1.39 -27.99
C THR A 231 10.87 0.90 -27.91
N PRO A 232 11.18 -0.32 -28.40
CA PRO A 232 12.57 -0.70 -28.59
C PRO A 232 13.16 0.22 -29.66
N ILE A 233 14.33 0.79 -29.38
CA ILE A 233 15.24 1.28 -30.42
C ILE A 233 15.86 0.06 -31.10
#